data_AF-A0A183PGP8-F1
#
_entry.id   AF-A0A183PGP8-F1
#
_cell.length_a   1.000
_cell.length_b   1.000
_cell.length_c   1.000
_cell.angle_alpha   90.00
_cell.angle_beta   90.00
_cell.angle_gamma   90.00
#
_symmetry.space_group_name_H-M   'P 1'
#
loop_
_entity.id
_entity.type
_entity.pdbx_description
1 polymer ?
#
loop_
_entity_poly.entity_id
_entity_poly.type
_entity_poly.pdbx_seq_one_letter_code
_entity_poly.pdbx_strand_id
1 'polypeptide(L)'
;MKFEWSVASATAQDYLNDRINEAGPFQDDWTELSNFHSKKINPLSLAELCVPISEQYVITDPQQGIKFLEEVRDEITGQHAEFYQEALRFLGCVDLNSLSVEEQRGWAFSVGLAAILSDGVYSFGELLTHDVLKSLQGSSQAWLIDLLQAFNRGDLNQLDQLRSRWCVQADLVAAEPKLKDKVTLLCLVEMVFRQPTNKRTLTFVEISSTTRVPIDQVSCTITRGKA
;
A
#
# COMPACT_ATOMS: atom_id res chain seq x y z
N MET A 1 -23.95 10.27 -6.53
CA MET A 1 -22.56 10.27 -6.02
C MET A 1 -21.55 9.74 -7.02
N LYS A 2 -21.31 8.43 -7.27
CA LYS A 2 -20.30 7.98 -8.27
C LYS A 2 -20.47 8.62 -9.67
N PHE A 3 -21.70 8.85 -10.10
CA PHE A 3 -22.05 9.41 -11.41
C PHE A 3 -21.77 10.92 -11.55
N GLU A 4 -21.77 11.67 -10.44
CA GLU A 4 -21.49 13.12 -10.45
C GLU A 4 -19.98 13.36 -10.52
N TRP A 5 -19.19 12.48 -9.91
CA TRP A 5 -17.73 12.59 -9.90
C TRP A 5 -17.07 12.15 -11.21
N SER A 6 -17.68 11.23 -11.97
CA SER A 6 -17.21 10.88 -13.32
C SER A 6 -17.44 12.00 -14.34
N VAL A 7 -18.51 12.79 -14.16
CA VAL A 7 -18.76 13.97 -14.98
C VAL A 7 -17.80 15.08 -14.61
N ALA A 8 -17.53 15.27 -13.31
CA ALA A 8 -16.54 16.24 -12.84
C ALA A 8 -15.12 15.90 -13.33
N SER A 9 -14.71 14.63 -13.31
CA SER A 9 -13.41 14.21 -13.83
C SER A 9 -13.30 14.40 -15.35
N ALA A 10 -14.35 14.07 -16.11
CA ALA A 10 -14.38 14.31 -17.56
C ALA A 10 -14.32 15.81 -17.89
N THR A 11 -15.04 16.64 -17.13
CA THR A 11 -15.02 18.11 -17.32
C THR A 11 -13.66 18.71 -16.97
N ALA A 12 -13.01 18.19 -15.92
CA ALA A 12 -11.64 18.56 -15.56
C ALA A 12 -10.63 18.11 -16.64
N GLN A 13 -10.81 16.90 -17.19
CA GLN A 13 -9.97 16.39 -18.29
C GLN A 13 -10.11 17.26 -19.54
N ASP A 14 -11.33 17.64 -19.93
CA ASP A 14 -11.58 18.51 -21.07
C ASP A 14 -10.99 19.92 -20.84
N TYR A 15 -11.16 20.48 -19.64
CA TYR A 15 -10.54 21.76 -19.26
C TYR A 15 -9.01 21.71 -19.32
N LEU A 16 -8.42 20.63 -18.81
CA LEU A 16 -6.98 20.41 -18.87
C LEU A 16 -6.50 20.26 -20.31
N ASN A 17 -7.20 19.49 -21.15
CA ASN A 17 -6.87 19.31 -22.56
C ASN A 17 -6.93 20.63 -23.35
N ASP A 18 -7.94 21.48 -23.11
CA ASP A 18 -8.03 22.81 -23.72
C ASP A 18 -6.89 23.72 -23.26
N ARG A 19 -6.56 23.70 -21.97
CA ARG A 19 -5.46 24.51 -21.41
C ARG A 19 -4.06 24.03 -21.82
N ILE A 20 -3.89 22.72 -22.00
CA ILE A 20 -2.68 22.08 -22.57
C ILE A 20 -2.41 22.66 -23.98
N ASN A 21 -3.45 22.94 -24.75
CA ASN A 21 -3.33 23.55 -26.08
C ASN A 21 -3.02 25.06 -26.05
N GLU A 22 -3.26 25.76 -24.92
CA GLU A 22 -3.11 27.22 -24.79
C GLU A 22 -1.75 27.70 -24.21
N ALA A 23 -0.84 26.79 -23.81
CA ALA A 23 0.54 27.08 -23.41
C ALA A 23 0.73 28.15 -22.30
N GLY A 24 -0.11 28.10 -21.25
CA GLY A 24 0.02 28.96 -20.04
C GLY A 24 0.72 28.28 -18.85
N PRO A 25 1.17 29.05 -17.82
CA PRO A 25 1.76 28.47 -16.61
C PRO A 25 0.70 27.72 -15.78
N PHE A 26 0.96 26.44 -15.55
CA PHE A 26 -0.03 25.44 -15.09
C PHE A 26 0.02 25.15 -13.57
N GLN A 27 0.95 25.78 -12.86
CA GLN A 27 1.34 25.39 -11.49
C GLN A 27 0.31 25.79 -10.43
N ASP A 28 -0.35 26.93 -10.59
CA ASP A 28 -1.38 27.41 -9.66
C ASP A 28 -2.70 26.63 -9.82
N ASP A 29 -3.12 26.36 -11.06
CA ASP A 29 -4.34 25.59 -11.40
C ASP A 29 -4.26 24.14 -10.87
N TRP A 30 -3.06 23.52 -10.91
CA TRP A 30 -2.84 22.19 -10.36
C TRP A 30 -3.01 22.15 -8.83
N THR A 31 -2.50 23.13 -8.09
CA THR A 31 -2.61 23.12 -6.63
C THR A 31 -4.05 23.25 -6.13
N GLU A 32 -4.93 23.94 -6.86
CA GLU A 32 -6.36 23.97 -6.57
C GLU A 32 -7.05 22.64 -6.95
N LEU A 33 -6.71 22.06 -8.11
CA LEU A 33 -7.25 20.78 -8.56
C LEU A 33 -6.80 19.60 -7.68
N SER A 34 -5.54 19.53 -7.30
CA SER A 34 -4.98 18.54 -6.36
C SER A 34 -5.67 18.64 -5.00
N ASN A 35 -5.80 19.84 -4.41
CA ASN A 35 -6.52 20.03 -3.14
C ASN A 35 -8.02 19.65 -3.23
N PHE A 36 -8.64 19.82 -4.40
CA PHE A 36 -10.03 19.44 -4.64
C PHE A 36 -10.19 17.92 -4.84
N HIS A 37 -9.27 17.29 -5.57
CA HIS A 37 -9.30 15.87 -5.93
C HIS A 37 -8.77 14.96 -4.81
N SER A 38 -7.72 15.36 -4.09
CA SER A 38 -7.07 14.51 -3.08
C SER A 38 -7.96 14.18 -1.88
N LYS A 39 -8.97 15.01 -1.61
CA LYS A 39 -9.93 14.76 -0.51
C LYS A 39 -11.13 13.89 -0.89
N LYS A 40 -11.39 13.62 -2.18
CA LYS A 40 -12.67 13.01 -2.60
C LYS A 40 -12.61 12.03 -3.78
N ILE A 41 -11.48 11.88 -4.47
CA ILE A 41 -11.45 11.19 -5.77
C ILE A 41 -10.56 9.94 -5.76
N ASN A 42 -10.93 8.98 -6.62
CA ASN A 42 -10.26 7.71 -6.83
C ASN A 42 -8.82 7.95 -7.35
N PRO A 43 -7.81 7.27 -6.79
CA PRO A 43 -6.41 7.39 -7.21
C PRO A 43 -6.19 7.17 -8.72
N LEU A 44 -7.03 6.37 -9.38
CA LEU A 44 -6.95 6.12 -10.82
C LEU A 44 -7.30 7.37 -11.66
N SER A 45 -8.33 8.11 -11.26
CA SER A 45 -8.71 9.35 -11.95
C SER A 45 -7.68 10.46 -11.74
N LEU A 46 -7.02 10.47 -10.58
CA LEU A 46 -5.91 11.39 -10.32
C LEU A 46 -4.71 11.05 -11.21
N ALA A 47 -4.38 9.77 -11.36
CA ALA A 47 -3.34 9.31 -12.29
C ALA A 47 -3.66 9.67 -13.76
N GLU A 48 -4.90 9.48 -14.22
CA GLU A 48 -5.34 9.86 -15.58
C GLU A 48 -5.21 11.36 -15.88
N LEU A 49 -5.38 12.21 -14.86
CA LEU A 49 -5.18 13.66 -14.98
C LEU A 49 -3.70 14.03 -14.97
N CYS A 50 -2.88 13.31 -14.18
CA CYS A 50 -1.44 13.58 -14.05
C CYS A 50 -0.61 13.18 -15.28
N VAL A 51 -1.02 12.14 -16.02
CA VAL A 51 -0.28 11.63 -17.20
C VAL A 51 -0.05 12.73 -18.25
N PRO A 52 -1.08 13.40 -18.81
CA PRO A 52 -0.87 14.42 -19.83
C PRO A 52 -0.13 15.66 -19.29
N ILE A 53 -0.28 15.99 -18.02
CA ILE A 53 0.45 17.07 -17.35
C ILE A 53 1.95 16.72 -17.27
N SER A 54 2.27 15.49 -16.88
CA SER A 54 3.66 15.02 -16.81
C SER A 54 4.33 15.02 -18.19
N GLU A 55 3.61 14.65 -19.24
CA GLU A 55 4.11 14.68 -20.62
C GLU A 55 4.46 16.11 -21.07
N GLN A 56 3.66 17.11 -20.71
CA GLN A 56 4.00 18.52 -20.97
C GLN A 56 5.22 19.00 -20.18
N TYR A 57 5.32 18.67 -18.89
CA TYR A 57 6.48 19.06 -18.10
C TYR A 57 7.76 18.41 -18.62
N VAL A 58 7.73 17.16 -19.09
CA VAL A 58 8.90 16.49 -19.70
C VAL A 58 9.40 17.23 -20.95
N ILE A 59 8.50 17.86 -21.72
CA ILE A 59 8.86 18.65 -22.91
C ILE A 59 9.47 20.01 -22.52
N THR A 60 9.07 20.59 -21.39
CA THR A 60 9.40 21.98 -21.00
C THR A 60 10.57 22.06 -20.03
N ASP A 61 10.58 21.24 -18.97
CA ASP A 61 11.68 21.04 -18.03
C ASP A 61 11.59 19.64 -17.35
N PRO A 62 12.47 18.69 -17.72
CA PRO A 62 12.47 17.33 -17.18
C PRO A 62 12.61 17.27 -15.65
N GLN A 63 13.33 18.20 -15.03
CA GLN A 63 13.52 18.19 -13.57
C GLN A 63 12.25 18.59 -12.83
N GLN A 64 11.48 19.52 -13.40
CA GLN A 64 10.20 19.95 -12.84
C GLN A 64 9.13 18.86 -13.01
N GLY A 65 9.14 18.13 -14.14
CA GLY A 65 8.28 16.98 -14.35
C GLY A 65 8.55 15.82 -13.38
N ILE A 66 9.82 15.54 -13.09
CA ILE A 66 10.19 14.55 -12.07
C ILE A 66 9.68 14.99 -10.70
N LYS A 67 9.93 16.23 -10.28
CA LYS A 67 9.47 16.75 -8.99
C LYS A 67 7.94 16.72 -8.84
N PHE A 68 7.21 17.05 -9.91
CA PHE A 68 5.75 16.97 -9.96
C PHE A 68 5.25 15.53 -9.77
N LEU A 69 5.83 14.57 -10.49
CA LEU A 69 5.49 13.15 -10.33
C LEU A 69 5.81 12.64 -8.92
N GLU A 70 6.86 13.15 -8.28
CA GLU A 70 7.16 12.83 -6.88
C GLU A 70 6.13 13.42 -5.91
N GLU A 71 5.69 14.67 -6.09
CA GLU A 71 4.65 15.29 -5.27
C GLU A 71 3.29 14.57 -5.41
N VAL A 72 2.92 14.21 -6.65
CA VAL A 72 1.72 13.41 -6.94
C VAL A 72 1.82 12.01 -6.34
N ARG A 73 2.99 11.37 -6.45
CA ARG A 73 3.26 10.07 -5.83
C ARG A 73 3.04 10.15 -4.33
N ASP A 74 3.54 11.18 -3.66
CA ASP A 74 3.39 11.34 -2.20
C ASP A 74 1.92 11.55 -1.79
N GLU A 75 1.10 12.14 -2.66
CA GLU A 75 -0.35 12.32 -2.44
C GLU A 75 -1.14 11.01 -2.67
N ILE A 76 -0.75 10.20 -3.66
CA ILE A 76 -1.37 8.89 -3.98
C ILE A 76 -0.87 7.77 -3.05
N THR A 77 0.37 7.83 -2.57
CA THR A 77 0.99 6.80 -1.70
C THR A 77 0.27 6.66 -0.36
N GLY A 78 -0.57 7.62 0.04
CA GLY A 78 -1.47 7.44 1.19
C GLY A 78 -2.54 6.34 1.02
N GLN A 79 -2.80 5.87 -0.20
CA GLN A 79 -3.91 4.97 -0.53
C GLN A 79 -3.46 3.53 -0.88
N HIS A 80 -2.42 3.02 -0.20
CA HIS A 80 -1.99 1.62 -0.38
C HIS A 80 -3.11 0.59 -0.16
N ALA A 81 -4.08 0.89 0.71
CA ALA A 81 -5.22 0.01 0.98
C ALA A 81 -6.18 -0.10 -0.23
N GLU A 82 -6.47 1.02 -0.90
CA GLU A 82 -7.34 1.04 -2.09
C GLU A 82 -6.65 0.36 -3.27
N PHE A 83 -5.37 0.66 -3.48
CA PHE A 83 -4.56 -0.01 -4.50
C PHE A 83 -4.53 -1.53 -4.27
N TYR A 84 -4.32 -1.99 -3.04
CA TYR A 84 -4.33 -3.41 -2.71
C TYR A 84 -5.66 -4.09 -3.06
N GLN A 85 -6.79 -3.46 -2.72
CA GLN A 85 -8.11 -4.01 -3.01
C GLN A 85 -8.41 -4.07 -4.51
N GLU A 86 -8.13 -2.99 -5.25
CA GLU A 86 -8.38 -2.97 -6.69
C GLU A 86 -7.41 -3.87 -7.46
N ALA A 87 -6.14 -3.95 -7.03
CA ALA A 87 -5.18 -4.86 -7.63
C ALA A 87 -5.57 -6.33 -7.42
N LEU A 88 -6.08 -6.71 -6.24
CA LEU A 88 -6.60 -8.06 -6.03
C LEU A 88 -7.83 -8.36 -6.90
N ARG A 89 -8.75 -7.41 -7.05
CA ARG A 89 -9.91 -7.59 -7.96
C ARG A 89 -9.46 -7.75 -9.40
N PHE A 90 -8.49 -6.96 -9.84
CA PHE A 90 -7.91 -7.07 -11.17
C PHE A 90 -7.27 -8.44 -11.38
N LEU A 91 -6.43 -8.88 -10.44
CA LEU A 91 -5.78 -10.20 -10.49
C LEU A 91 -6.77 -11.36 -10.43
N GLY A 92 -7.94 -11.17 -9.80
CA GLY A 92 -9.03 -12.16 -9.80
C GLY A 92 -9.80 -12.25 -11.13
N CYS A 93 -9.75 -11.20 -11.96
CA CYS A 93 -10.43 -11.15 -13.26
C CYS A 93 -9.53 -11.52 -14.44
N VAL A 94 -8.21 -11.52 -14.25
CA VAL A 94 -7.22 -11.77 -15.30
C VAL A 94 -6.66 -13.19 -15.19
N ASP A 95 -6.59 -13.89 -16.32
CA ASP A 95 -5.89 -15.16 -16.39
C ASP A 95 -4.38 -14.93 -16.25
N LEU A 96 -3.79 -15.36 -15.14
CA LEU A 96 -2.34 -15.19 -14.91
C LEU A 96 -1.49 -15.77 -16.06
N ASN A 97 -1.98 -16.82 -16.72
CA ASN A 97 -1.31 -17.45 -17.87
C ASN A 97 -1.22 -16.55 -19.12
N SER A 98 -2.03 -15.48 -19.21
CA SER A 98 -1.93 -14.52 -20.32
C SER A 98 -0.86 -13.46 -20.09
N LEU A 99 -0.38 -13.31 -18.85
CA LEU A 99 0.65 -12.35 -18.49
C LEU A 99 2.05 -12.98 -18.54
N SER A 100 3.04 -12.19 -18.92
CA SER A 100 4.43 -12.62 -18.85
C SER A 100 4.87 -12.84 -17.40
N VAL A 101 5.88 -13.69 -17.20
CA VAL A 101 6.43 -13.97 -15.86
C VAL A 101 6.99 -12.69 -15.22
N GLU A 102 7.48 -11.75 -16.03
CA GLU A 102 8.00 -10.45 -15.58
C GLU A 102 6.87 -9.54 -15.06
N GLU A 103 5.75 -9.46 -15.77
CA GLU A 103 4.57 -8.72 -15.33
C GLU A 103 3.95 -9.33 -14.07
N GLN A 104 3.84 -10.67 -14.02
CA GLN A 104 3.35 -11.36 -12.82
C GLN A 104 4.20 -11.04 -11.60
N ARG A 105 5.53 -11.00 -11.76
CA ARG A 105 6.46 -10.61 -10.68
C ARG A 105 6.26 -9.16 -10.27
N GLY A 106 6.11 -8.25 -11.23
CA GLY A 106 5.84 -6.83 -10.96
C GLY A 106 4.55 -6.64 -10.16
N TRP A 107 3.48 -7.33 -10.55
CA TRP A 107 2.21 -7.33 -9.81
C TRP A 107 2.34 -7.93 -8.43
N ALA A 108 2.97 -9.11 -8.31
CA ALA A 108 3.18 -9.76 -7.03
C ALA A 108 3.96 -8.89 -6.04
N PHE A 109 4.99 -8.19 -6.53
CA PHE A 109 5.81 -7.28 -5.74
C PHE A 109 5.00 -6.06 -5.27
N SER A 110 4.31 -5.38 -6.19
CA SER A 110 3.51 -4.20 -5.90
C SER A 110 2.36 -4.51 -4.92
N VAL A 111 1.64 -5.61 -5.13
CA VAL A 111 0.54 -6.03 -4.24
C VAL A 111 1.05 -6.45 -2.87
N GLY A 112 2.16 -7.19 -2.79
CA GLY A 112 2.77 -7.57 -1.52
C GLY A 112 3.24 -6.37 -0.72
N LEU A 113 3.86 -5.39 -1.37
CA LEU A 113 4.29 -4.15 -0.72
C LEU A 113 3.09 -3.32 -0.23
N ALA A 114 2.07 -3.15 -1.07
CA ALA A 114 0.85 -2.44 -0.70
C ALA A 114 0.12 -3.11 0.48
N ALA A 115 0.10 -4.44 0.53
CA ALA A 115 -0.46 -5.17 1.67
C ALA A 115 0.29 -4.86 2.98
N ILE A 116 1.62 -4.74 2.93
CA ILE A 116 2.46 -4.45 4.09
C ILE A 116 2.30 -2.99 4.54
N LEU A 117 2.35 -2.04 3.60
CA LEU A 117 2.29 -0.59 3.87
C LEU A 117 0.88 -0.06 4.14
N SER A 118 -0.17 -0.78 3.75
CA SER A 118 -1.55 -0.34 3.95
C SER A 118 -1.95 -0.28 5.43
N ASP A 119 -2.50 0.87 5.83
CA ASP A 119 -3.15 1.04 7.12
C ASP A 119 -4.56 0.41 7.04
N GLY A 120 -4.74 -0.79 7.62
CA GLY A 120 -6.04 -1.49 7.67
C GLY A 120 -6.06 -2.93 7.13
N VAL A 121 -5.04 -3.37 6.40
CA VAL A 121 -4.96 -4.76 5.93
C VAL A 121 -4.18 -5.61 6.93
N TYR A 122 -4.89 -6.47 7.67
CA TYR A 122 -4.33 -7.40 8.66
C TYR A 122 -4.53 -8.87 8.28
N SER A 123 -5.03 -9.15 7.07
CA SER A 123 -5.30 -10.49 6.59
C SER A 123 -4.51 -10.76 5.32
N PHE A 124 -3.41 -11.51 5.46
CA PHE A 124 -2.51 -11.84 4.35
C PHE A 124 -2.78 -13.23 3.78
N GLY A 125 -3.68 -14.02 4.39
CA GLY A 125 -3.96 -15.39 3.99
C GLY A 125 -4.41 -15.52 2.54
N GLU A 126 -5.33 -14.65 2.09
CA GLU A 126 -5.83 -14.65 0.71
C GLU A 126 -4.70 -14.39 -0.29
N LEU A 127 -3.88 -13.35 -0.03
CA LEU A 127 -2.73 -13.03 -0.86
C LEU A 127 -1.70 -14.16 -0.88
N LEU A 128 -1.41 -14.78 0.27
CA LEU A 128 -0.47 -15.89 0.41
C LEU A 128 -0.90 -17.14 -0.37
N THR A 129 -2.20 -17.34 -0.58
CA THR A 129 -2.73 -18.43 -1.39
C THR A 129 -2.77 -18.13 -2.89
N HIS A 130 -2.57 -16.87 -3.29
CA HIS A 130 -2.72 -16.44 -4.67
C HIS A 130 -1.53 -16.87 -5.54
N ASP A 131 -1.82 -17.39 -6.73
CA ASP A 131 -0.81 -17.92 -7.66
C ASP A 131 0.18 -16.85 -8.15
N VAL A 132 -0.20 -15.57 -8.10
CA VAL A 132 0.68 -14.44 -8.43
C VAL A 132 1.97 -14.44 -7.60
N LEU A 133 1.94 -14.89 -6.34
CA LEU A 133 3.13 -14.96 -5.49
C LEU A 133 4.06 -16.12 -5.87
N LYS A 134 3.57 -17.16 -6.55
CA LYS A 134 4.42 -18.26 -7.02
C LYS A 134 5.44 -17.77 -8.05
N SER A 135 5.11 -16.73 -8.82
CA SER A 135 6.03 -16.11 -9.79
C SER A 135 7.29 -15.48 -9.14
N LEU A 136 7.19 -15.10 -7.87
CA LEU A 136 8.28 -14.54 -7.06
C LEU A 136 9.17 -15.64 -6.44
N GLN A 137 8.67 -16.87 -6.30
CA GLN A 137 9.45 -17.98 -5.75
C GLN A 137 10.61 -18.32 -6.71
N GLY A 138 11.85 -18.17 -6.23
CA GLY A 138 13.06 -18.35 -7.05
C GLY A 138 13.59 -17.06 -7.71
N SER A 139 12.98 -15.91 -7.45
CA SER A 139 13.48 -14.60 -7.86
C SER A 139 14.34 -13.94 -6.78
N SER A 140 15.00 -12.82 -7.12
CA SER A 140 15.71 -11.96 -6.15
C SER A 140 14.78 -11.35 -5.07
N GLN A 141 13.46 -11.34 -5.32
CA GLN A 141 12.44 -10.74 -4.45
C GLN A 141 11.72 -11.77 -3.57
N ALA A 142 12.19 -13.02 -3.51
CA ALA A 142 11.59 -14.07 -2.68
C ALA A 142 11.48 -13.68 -1.19
N TRP A 143 12.33 -12.76 -0.72
CA TRP A 143 12.27 -12.21 0.64
C TRP A 143 10.92 -11.57 0.99
N LEU A 144 10.18 -11.06 0.00
CA LEU A 144 8.87 -10.46 0.22
C LEU A 144 7.84 -11.52 0.65
N ILE A 145 7.94 -12.74 0.12
CA ILE A 145 7.08 -13.86 0.53
C ILE A 145 7.38 -14.23 1.98
N ASP A 146 8.66 -14.34 2.33
CA ASP A 146 9.09 -14.63 3.70
C ASP A 146 8.62 -13.53 4.66
N LEU A 147 8.64 -12.28 4.22
CA LEU A 147 8.15 -11.14 4.98
C LEU A 147 6.62 -11.24 5.18
N LEU A 148 5.84 -11.46 4.13
CA LEU A 148 4.39 -11.65 4.24
C LEU A 148 4.03 -12.82 5.16
N GLN A 149 4.79 -13.92 5.11
CA GLN A 149 4.61 -15.05 6.02
C GLN A 149 4.94 -14.69 7.48
N ALA A 150 6.00 -13.90 7.72
CA ALA A 150 6.34 -13.40 9.05
C ALA A 150 5.22 -12.52 9.62
N PHE A 151 4.64 -11.63 8.79
CA PHE A 151 3.48 -10.81 9.15
C PHE A 151 2.27 -11.67 9.48
N ASN A 152 1.94 -12.65 8.63
CA ASN A 152 0.79 -13.54 8.84
C ASN A 152 0.91 -14.36 10.15
N ARG A 153 2.13 -14.74 10.55
CA ARG A 153 2.39 -15.46 11.80
C ARG A 153 2.57 -14.55 13.01
N GLY A 154 2.73 -13.25 12.79
CA GLY A 154 3.13 -12.30 13.83
C GLY A 154 4.50 -12.59 14.44
N ASP A 155 5.46 -13.11 13.66
CA ASP A 155 6.80 -13.44 14.17
C ASP A 155 7.75 -12.24 14.09
N LEU A 156 7.97 -11.61 15.24
CA LEU A 156 8.88 -10.47 15.39
C LEU A 156 10.35 -10.86 15.14
N ASN A 157 10.75 -12.11 15.38
CA ASN A 157 12.14 -12.53 15.14
C ASN A 157 12.46 -12.59 13.66
N GLN A 158 11.54 -13.15 12.89
CA GLN A 158 11.70 -13.28 11.45
C GLN A 158 11.71 -11.91 10.78
N LEU A 159 10.91 -10.95 11.28
CA LEU A 159 10.94 -9.55 10.84
C LEU A 159 12.32 -8.91 11.05
N ASP A 160 12.91 -9.08 12.25
CA ASP A 160 14.23 -8.54 12.58
C ASP A 160 15.33 -9.14 11.70
N GLN A 161 15.26 -10.44 11.40
CA GLN A 161 16.22 -11.11 10.51
C GLN A 161 16.13 -10.59 9.06
N LEU A 162 14.91 -10.41 8.57
CA LEU A 162 14.65 -9.92 7.21
C LEU A 162 14.96 -8.42 7.05
N ARG A 163 15.18 -7.68 8.15
CA ARG A 163 15.52 -6.25 8.14
C ARG A 163 16.69 -5.90 7.23
N SER A 164 17.71 -6.73 7.21
CA SER A 164 18.87 -6.56 6.34
C SER A 164 18.52 -6.52 4.84
N ARG A 165 17.42 -7.15 4.43
CA ARG A 165 16.98 -7.25 3.03
C ARG A 165 15.99 -6.17 2.64
N TRP A 166 15.00 -5.92 3.49
CA TRP A 166 13.97 -4.93 3.18
C TRP A 166 14.42 -3.49 3.41
N CYS A 167 15.53 -3.26 4.14
CA CYS A 167 16.14 -1.93 4.30
C CYS A 167 16.65 -1.32 2.98
N VAL A 168 16.74 -2.11 1.91
CA VAL A 168 17.07 -1.62 0.56
C VAL A 168 15.95 -0.71 0.01
N GLN A 169 14.72 -0.87 0.50
CA GLN A 169 13.57 -0.13 0.00
C GLN A 169 13.20 1.04 0.93
N ALA A 170 13.24 2.25 0.37
CA ALA A 170 13.01 3.50 1.12
C ALA A 170 11.63 3.54 1.80
N ASP A 171 10.58 3.05 1.13
CA ASP A 171 9.20 3.07 1.64
C ASP A 171 9.06 2.29 2.95
N LEU A 172 9.71 1.11 3.04
CA LEU A 172 9.67 0.26 4.22
C LEU A 172 10.49 0.84 5.37
N VAL A 173 11.60 1.51 5.07
CA VAL A 173 12.41 2.21 6.07
C VAL A 173 11.65 3.39 6.65
N ALA A 174 10.98 4.19 5.81
CA ALA A 174 10.13 5.28 6.27
C ALA A 174 8.95 4.78 7.14
N ALA A 175 8.38 3.63 6.79
CA ALA A 175 7.27 3.02 7.50
C ALA A 175 7.67 2.10 8.68
N GLU A 176 8.96 1.94 8.99
CA GLU A 176 9.46 1.00 10.02
C GLU A 176 8.67 1.04 11.35
N PRO A 177 8.39 2.19 11.98
CA PRO A 177 7.64 2.22 13.23
C PRO A 177 6.20 1.68 13.06
N LYS A 178 5.54 2.01 11.95
CA LYS A 178 4.20 1.49 11.63
C LYS A 178 4.23 -0.03 11.41
N LEU A 179 5.26 -0.54 10.74
CA LEU A 179 5.40 -1.97 10.48
C LEU A 179 5.56 -2.78 11.77
N LYS A 180 6.37 -2.27 12.73
CA LYS A 180 6.52 -2.92 14.04
C LYS A 180 5.21 -2.95 14.81
N ASP A 181 4.48 -1.84 14.83
CA ASP A 181 3.15 -1.78 15.44
C ASP A 181 2.19 -2.79 14.77
N LYS A 182 2.22 -2.88 13.44
CA LYS A 182 1.40 -3.81 12.66
C LYS A 182 1.71 -5.27 12.95
N VAL A 183 2.98 -5.67 13.00
CA VAL A 183 3.37 -7.06 13.36
C VAL A 183 3.00 -7.39 14.80
N THR A 184 3.12 -6.42 15.71
CA THR A 184 2.70 -6.58 17.11
C THR A 184 1.19 -6.87 17.22
N LEU A 185 0.38 -6.13 16.47
CA LEU A 185 -1.07 -6.35 16.39
C LEU A 185 -1.40 -7.72 15.79
N LEU A 186 -0.73 -8.11 14.70
CA LEU A 186 -0.91 -9.42 14.06
C LEU A 186 -0.53 -10.57 14.99
N CYS A 187 0.56 -10.40 15.76
CA CYS A 187 0.96 -11.35 16.80
C CYS A 187 -0.15 -11.54 17.83
N LEU A 188 -0.76 -10.45 18.30
CA LEU A 188 -1.86 -10.49 19.25
C LEU A 188 -3.10 -11.18 18.67
N VAL A 189 -3.46 -10.86 17.42
CA VAL A 189 -4.57 -11.51 16.71
C VAL A 189 -4.33 -13.02 16.58
N GLU A 190 -3.14 -13.42 16.15
CA GLU A 190 -2.75 -14.83 16.03
C GLU A 190 -2.76 -15.55 17.39
N MET A 191 -2.29 -14.91 18.47
CA MET A 191 -2.39 -15.45 19.84
C MET A 191 -3.83 -15.71 20.25
N VAL A 192 -4.75 -14.79 19.95
CA VAL A 192 -6.19 -14.96 20.22
C VAL A 192 -6.78 -16.10 19.37
N PHE A 193 -6.39 -16.22 18.10
CA PHE A 193 -6.86 -17.29 17.21
C PHE A 193 -6.38 -18.68 17.63
N ARG A 194 -5.16 -18.81 18.16
CA ARG A 194 -4.62 -20.09 18.64
C ARG A 194 -5.26 -20.57 19.94
N GLN A 195 -5.89 -19.70 20.72
CA GLN A 195 -6.52 -20.11 21.97
C GLN A 195 -7.76 -20.98 21.71
N PRO A 196 -7.89 -22.13 22.39
CA PRO A 196 -9.09 -22.96 22.30
C PRO A 196 -10.31 -22.23 22.88
N THR A 197 -11.49 -22.48 22.32
CA THR A 197 -12.76 -21.78 22.61
C THR A 197 -13.12 -21.68 24.10
N ASN A 198 -12.60 -22.58 24.93
CA ASN A 198 -12.85 -22.64 26.38
C ASN A 198 -12.01 -21.67 27.24
N LYS A 199 -10.96 -21.05 26.70
CA LYS A 199 -10.13 -20.07 27.44
C LYS A 199 -9.70 -18.94 26.52
N ARG A 200 -10.56 -17.94 26.32
CA ARG A 200 -10.27 -16.70 25.57
C ARG A 200 -9.67 -15.58 26.44
N THR A 201 -9.18 -15.91 27.63
CA THR A 201 -8.61 -14.93 28.56
C THR A 201 -7.10 -14.96 28.41
N LEU A 202 -6.53 -13.92 27.81
CA LEU A 202 -5.08 -13.68 27.75
C LEU A 202 -4.66 -12.81 28.91
N THR A 203 -3.54 -13.15 29.54
CA THR A 203 -2.95 -12.31 30.61
C THR A 203 -2.01 -11.27 30.00
N PHE A 204 -1.90 -10.09 30.62
CA PHE A 204 -0.98 -9.05 30.14
C PHE A 204 0.49 -9.50 30.17
N VAL A 205 0.85 -10.42 31.07
CA VAL A 205 2.20 -11.01 31.14
C VAL A 205 2.50 -11.86 29.90
N GLU A 206 1.55 -12.70 29.50
CA GLU A 206 1.69 -13.56 28.32
C GLU A 206 1.79 -12.74 27.02
N ILE A 207 0.94 -11.71 26.90
CA ILE A 207 0.99 -10.76 25.78
C ILE A 207 2.33 -10.03 25.76
N SER A 208 2.77 -9.45 26.88
CA SER A 208 4.05 -8.73 26.98
C SER A 208 5.24 -9.62 26.62
N SER A 209 5.27 -10.87 27.10
CA SER A 209 6.35 -11.82 26.82
C SER A 209 6.46 -12.18 25.33
N THR A 210 5.33 -12.24 24.62
CA THR A 210 5.29 -12.66 23.22
C THR A 210 5.50 -11.48 22.27
N THR A 211 4.84 -10.35 22.55
CA THR A 211 4.88 -9.14 21.72
C THR A 211 6.10 -8.25 21.96
N ARG A 212 6.90 -8.55 23.01
CA ARG A 212 8.04 -7.72 23.47
C ARG A 212 7.64 -6.29 23.86
N VAL A 213 6.35 -6.02 24.03
CA VAL A 213 5.84 -4.73 24.49
C VAL A 213 5.86 -4.70 26.02
N PRO A 214 6.33 -3.61 26.66
CA PRO A 214 6.24 -3.47 28.11
C PRO A 214 4.80 -3.60 28.60
N ILE A 215 4.60 -4.23 29.77
CA ILE A 215 3.26 -4.47 30.35
C ILE A 215 2.41 -3.18 30.39
N ASP A 216 3.04 -2.04 30.67
CA ASP A 216 2.37 -0.73 30.71
C ASP A 216 1.77 -0.30 29.36
N GLN A 217 2.40 -0.67 28.25
CA GLN A 217 1.98 -0.30 26.90
C GLN A 217 1.02 -1.33 26.26
N VAL A 218 0.92 -2.53 26.83
CA VAL A 218 0.03 -3.59 26.31
C VAL A 218 -1.42 -3.12 26.23
N SER A 219 -1.90 -2.34 27.21
CA SER A 219 -3.25 -1.77 27.22
C SER A 219 -3.52 -0.82 26.04
N CYS A 220 -2.53 0.01 25.69
CA CYS A 220 -2.59 0.93 24.56
C CYS A 220 -2.64 0.15 23.24
N THR A 221 -1.79 -0.86 23.09
CA THR A 221 -1.75 -1.74 21.91
C THR A 221 -3.07 -2.47 21.69
N ILE A 222 -3.68 -3.02 22.75
CA ILE A 222 -4.99 -3.68 22.66
C ILE A 222 -6.09 -2.70 22.23
N THR A 223 -6.07 -1.48 22.76
CA THR A 223 -7.07 -0.45 22.41
C THR A 223 -6.96 -0.05 20.95
N ARG A 224 -5.73 0.03 20.42
CA ARG A 224 -5.47 0.30 19.00
C ARG A 224 -5.94 -0.82 18.07
N GLY A 225 -5.84 -2.09 18.48
CA GLY A 225 -6.34 -3.22 17.68
C GLY A 225 -7.86 -3.36 17.63
N LYS A 226 -8.62 -2.55 18.37
CA LYS A 226 -10.10 -2.54 18.37
C LYS A 226 -10.72 -1.46 17.50
N ALA A 227 -9.92 -0.49 17.03
CA ALA A 227 -10.38 0.60 16.16
C ALA A 227 -10.34 0.17 14.69
#